data_AF-A0A1H5F2G2-F1
#
_entry.id   AF-A0A1H5F2G2-F1
#
_cell.length_a   1.000
_cell.length_b   1.000
_cell.length_c   1.000
_cell.angle_alpha   90.00
_cell.angle_beta   90.00
_cell.angle_gamma   90.00
#
_symmetry.space_group_name_H-M   'P 1'
#
loop_
_entity.id
_entity.type
_entity.pdbx_description
1 polymer ?
#
loop_
_entity_poly.entity_id
_entity_poly.type
_entity_poly.pdbx_seq_one_letter_code
_entity_poly.pdbx_strand_id
1 'polypeptide(L)'
;MYAPALIAVKAPERNELAALMASFTGRVQVLSHTERAPHRPTSYGKQSAKPSTYRDAAKKETQAVALMRDNLIITDNTGSAPRTPRQMRGLLRSHGICMTSPDVERLAARYQITLKRPAASE
;
A
#
# COMPACT_ATOMS: atom_id res chain seq x y z
N MET A 1 33.72 -8.18 60.45
CA MET A 1 34.08 -8.61 59.08
C MET A 1 33.34 -7.71 58.10
N TYR A 2 34.06 -6.79 57.45
CA TYR A 2 33.53 -5.79 56.52
C TYR A 2 34.28 -5.94 55.19
N ALA A 3 33.55 -6.05 54.07
CA ALA A 3 33.85 -5.35 52.81
C ALA A 3 32.83 -5.70 51.70
N PRO A 4 31.70 -4.97 51.58
CA PRO A 4 30.90 -4.94 50.37
C PRO A 4 31.34 -3.76 49.47
N ALA A 5 32.59 -3.77 48.97
CA ALA A 5 33.14 -2.65 48.20
C ALA A 5 33.46 -2.97 46.72
N LEU A 6 33.43 -4.23 46.31
CA LEU A 6 33.95 -4.63 44.98
C LEU A 6 32.89 -4.80 43.88
N ILE A 7 31.59 -4.63 44.17
CA ILE A 7 30.52 -4.84 43.18
C ILE A 7 30.00 -3.51 42.60
N ALA A 8 30.28 -2.37 43.23
CA ALA A 8 29.70 -1.07 42.86
C ALA A 8 30.45 -0.28 41.77
N VAL A 9 31.64 -0.72 41.34
CA VAL A 9 32.54 0.12 40.52
C VAL A 9 32.28 0.01 39.01
N LYS A 10 31.60 -1.05 38.53
CA LYS A 10 31.45 -1.29 37.07
C LYS A 10 30.20 -0.67 36.43
N ALA A 11 29.31 -0.09 37.23
CA ALA A 11 28.02 0.45 36.78
C ALA A 11 27.92 1.99 36.60
N PRO A 12 28.70 2.86 37.27
CA PRO A 12 28.49 4.31 37.15
C PRO A 12 28.98 4.88 35.82
N GLU A 13 30.08 4.36 35.25
CA GLU A 13 30.72 4.94 34.05
C GLU A 13 29.82 4.91 32.80
N ARG A 14 28.96 3.90 32.67
CA ARG A 14 28.05 3.75 31.54
C ARG A 14 26.87 4.73 31.60
N ASN A 15 26.42 5.07 32.80
CA ASN A 15 25.35 6.03 33.02
C ASN A 15 25.83 7.47 32.85
N GLU A 16 27.07 7.75 33.24
CA GLU A 16 27.67 9.09 33.10
C GLU A 16 27.88 9.48 31.63
N LEU A 17 28.34 8.55 30.78
CA LEU A 17 28.49 8.80 29.34
C LEU A 17 27.14 9.05 28.67
N ALA A 18 26.10 8.29 29.03
CA ALA A 18 24.74 8.49 28.52
C ALA A 18 24.14 9.83 28.97
N ALA A 19 24.39 10.24 30.23
CA ALA A 19 23.99 11.53 30.76
C ALA A 19 24.71 12.70 30.07
N LEU A 20 26.02 12.56 29.79
CA LEU A 20 26.79 13.52 29.02
C LEU A 20 26.32 13.63 27.56
N MET A 21 26.02 12.52 26.90
CA MET A 21 25.44 12.54 25.55
C MET A 21 24.05 13.18 25.52
N ALA A 22 23.24 12.99 26.57
CA ALA A 22 21.95 13.63 26.74
C ALA A 22 22.05 15.16 26.88
N SER A 23 23.07 15.67 27.60
CA SER A 23 23.27 17.11 27.77
C SER A 23 23.68 17.83 26.49
N PHE A 24 24.38 17.15 25.55
CA PHE A 24 24.81 17.74 24.27
C PHE A 24 23.72 17.74 23.19
N THR A 25 22.78 16.79 23.22
CA THR A 25 21.79 16.59 22.14
C THR A 25 20.34 16.83 22.57
N GLY A 26 20.11 17.08 23.86
CA GLY A 26 18.82 17.48 24.44
C GLY A 26 17.75 16.39 24.44
N ARG A 27 17.98 15.20 23.89
CA ARG A 27 16.96 14.13 23.80
C ARG A 27 17.56 12.72 23.81
N VAL A 28 18.11 12.31 24.94
CA VAL A 28 18.33 10.88 25.22
C VAL A 28 17.43 10.49 26.38
N GLN A 29 16.29 9.86 26.07
CA GLN A 29 15.46 9.19 27.08
C GLN A 29 16.03 7.79 27.31
N VAL A 30 16.73 7.60 28.42
CA VAL A 30 17.18 6.29 28.89
C VAL A 30 16.04 5.68 29.70
N LEU A 31 15.45 4.59 29.21
CA LEU A 31 14.46 3.80 29.97
C LEU A 31 15.18 3.08 31.12
N SER A 32 14.59 3.09 32.31
CA SER A 32 15.16 2.41 33.47
C SER A 32 15.14 0.88 33.27
N HIS A 33 16.03 0.15 33.96
CA HIS A 33 16.18 -1.31 33.77
C HIS A 33 14.89 -2.10 34.10
N THR A 34 13.96 -1.51 34.84
CA THR A 34 12.67 -2.07 35.23
C THR A 34 11.50 -1.58 34.35
N GLU A 35 11.71 -0.54 33.54
CA GLU A 35 10.70 -0.02 32.63
C GLU A 35 10.76 -0.78 31.31
N ARG A 36 9.86 -1.77 31.15
CA ARG A 36 9.64 -2.42 29.87
C ARG A 36 9.08 -1.38 28.89
N ALA A 37 9.77 -1.18 27.77
CA ALA A 37 9.31 -0.30 26.69
C ALA A 37 7.83 -0.57 26.38
N PRO A 38 7.01 0.48 26.14
CA PRO A 38 5.60 0.31 25.86
C PRO A 38 5.44 -0.70 24.74
N HIS A 39 4.60 -1.71 24.97
CA HIS A 39 4.36 -2.79 24.03
C HIS A 39 3.77 -2.18 22.75
N ARG A 40 4.63 -1.81 21.79
CA ARG A 40 4.17 -1.54 20.43
C ARG A 40 3.45 -2.81 19.98
N PRO A 41 2.26 -2.73 19.39
CA PRO A 41 1.65 -3.90 18.77
C PRO A 41 2.57 -4.34 17.64
N THR A 42 3.53 -5.21 17.95
CA THR A 42 4.28 -5.96 16.96
C THR A 42 3.24 -6.76 16.20
N SER A 43 3.24 -6.61 14.88
CA SER A 43 2.31 -7.22 13.93
C SER A 43 2.45 -8.75 13.86
N TYR A 44 2.56 -9.44 14.99
CA TYR A 44 2.37 -10.87 15.08
C TYR A 44 0.90 -11.14 14.72
N GLY A 45 0.68 -11.45 13.45
CA GLY A 45 -0.62 -11.80 12.89
C GLY A 45 -1.21 -10.84 11.85
N LYS A 46 -0.66 -9.64 11.66
CA LYS A 46 -1.11 -8.76 10.55
C LYS A 46 -0.11 -8.84 9.42
N GLN A 47 -0.55 -9.37 8.27
CA GLN A 47 0.21 -9.30 7.03
C GLN A 47 0.65 -7.84 6.83
N SER A 48 1.96 -7.60 6.85
CA SER A 48 2.51 -6.33 6.37
C SER A 48 1.94 -6.13 4.97
N ALA A 49 1.15 -5.07 4.78
CA ALA A 49 0.67 -4.69 3.46
C ALA A 49 1.92 -4.32 2.66
N LYS A 50 2.47 -5.32 1.95
CA LYS A 50 3.71 -5.17 1.21
C LYS A 50 3.51 -4.01 0.24
N PRO A 51 4.45 -3.05 0.15
CA PRO A 51 4.37 -1.98 -0.84
C PRO A 51 4.37 -2.49 -2.30
N SER A 52 4.62 -3.79 -2.52
CA SER A 52 4.50 -4.42 -3.83
C SER A 52 3.04 -4.50 -4.31
N THR A 53 2.07 -4.82 -3.45
CA THR A 53 0.68 -5.05 -3.90
C THR A 53 0.03 -3.78 -4.45
N TYR A 54 0.35 -2.62 -3.87
CA TYR A 54 -0.12 -1.32 -4.37
C TYR A 54 0.52 -0.96 -5.72
N ARG A 55 1.83 -1.19 -5.88
CA ARG A 55 2.53 -0.98 -7.16
C ARG A 55 2.02 -1.92 -8.24
N ASP A 56 1.74 -3.17 -7.89
CA ASP A 56 1.21 -4.17 -8.80
C ASP A 56 -0.24 -3.84 -9.21
N ALA A 57 -1.04 -3.29 -8.29
CA ALA A 57 -2.38 -2.80 -8.58
C ALA A 57 -2.36 -1.59 -9.53
N ALA A 58 -1.47 -0.61 -9.29
CA ALA A 58 -1.32 0.56 -10.15
C ALA A 58 -0.83 0.17 -11.57
N LYS A 59 0.07 -0.80 -11.68
CA LYS A 59 0.50 -1.36 -12.97
C LYS A 59 -0.66 -2.03 -13.71
N LYS A 60 -1.50 -2.80 -13.02
CA LYS A 60 -2.68 -3.42 -13.62
C LYS A 60 -3.72 -2.38 -14.06
N GLU A 61 -3.93 -1.33 -13.27
CA GLU A 61 -4.84 -0.23 -13.61
C GLU A 61 -4.37 0.50 -14.88
N THR A 62 -3.09 0.86 -14.95
CA THR A 62 -2.52 1.52 -16.14
C THR A 62 -2.57 0.64 -17.39
N GLN A 63 -2.31 -0.66 -17.26
CA GLN A 63 -2.47 -1.63 -18.34
C GLN A 63 -3.93 -1.74 -18.80
N ALA A 64 -4.89 -1.78 -17.86
CA ALA A 64 -6.30 -1.81 -18.20
C ALA A 64 -6.73 -0.56 -18.98
N VAL A 65 -6.30 0.63 -18.53
CA VAL A 65 -6.58 1.90 -19.21
C VAL A 65 -6.02 1.92 -20.62
N ALA A 66 -4.78 1.46 -20.82
CA ALA A 66 -4.15 1.38 -22.13
C ALA A 66 -4.97 0.49 -23.08
N LEU A 67 -5.30 -0.74 -22.64
CA LEU A 67 -6.12 -1.66 -23.43
C LEU A 67 -7.51 -1.08 -23.75
N MET A 68 -8.12 -0.35 -22.82
CA MET A 68 -9.42 0.29 -23.02
C MET A 68 -9.36 1.41 -24.06
N ARG A 69 -8.25 2.15 -24.14
CA ARG A 69 -8.05 3.20 -25.15
C ARG A 69 -7.81 2.60 -26.52
N ASP A 70 -6.93 1.61 -26.60
CA ASP A 70 -6.56 0.96 -27.87
C ASP A 70 -7.76 0.24 -28.51
N ASN A 71 -8.70 -0.25 -27.69
CA ASN A 71 -9.84 -1.04 -28.14
C ASN A 71 -11.19 -0.33 -27.94
N LEU A 72 -11.21 1.01 -27.84
CA LEU A 72 -12.44 1.76 -27.58
C LEU A 72 -13.52 1.50 -28.65
N ILE A 73 -13.08 1.39 -29.91
CA ILE A 73 -13.96 1.29 -31.07
C ILE A 73 -14.01 -0.17 -31.53
N ILE A 74 -15.23 -0.67 -31.77
CA ILE A 74 -15.46 -1.88 -32.54
C ILE A 74 -15.69 -1.45 -33.98
N THR A 75 -14.87 -1.97 -34.89
CA THR A 75 -15.08 -1.87 -36.34
C THR A 75 -15.79 -3.13 -36.79
N ASP A 76 -17.12 -3.09 -36.84
CA ASP A 76 -17.91 -4.15 -37.44
C ASP A 76 -18.30 -3.76 -38.88
N ASN A 77 -18.78 -4.73 -39.67
CA ASN A 77 -19.20 -4.51 -41.06
C ASN A 77 -20.33 -3.47 -41.22
N THR A 78 -20.98 -3.06 -40.13
CA THR A 78 -22.07 -2.08 -40.09
C THR A 78 -21.64 -0.68 -39.60
N GLY A 79 -20.37 -0.50 -39.21
CA GLY A 79 -19.80 0.78 -38.82
C GLY A 79 -18.90 0.73 -37.59
N SER A 80 -18.32 1.87 -37.24
CA SER A 80 -17.51 2.06 -36.03
C SER A 80 -18.39 2.48 -34.85
N ALA A 81 -18.46 1.66 -33.81
CA ALA A 81 -19.20 1.99 -32.59
C ALA A 81 -18.33 1.86 -31.33
N PRO A 82 -18.51 2.73 -30.31
CA PRO A 82 -17.82 2.56 -29.04
C PRO A 82 -18.28 1.27 -28.32
N ARG A 83 -17.34 0.59 -27.67
CA ARG A 83 -17.61 -0.62 -26.89
C ARG A 83 -18.56 -0.35 -25.74
N THR A 84 -19.42 -1.33 -25.44
CA THR A 84 -20.18 -1.35 -24.19
C THR A 84 -19.28 -1.78 -23.01
N PRO A 85 -19.59 -1.39 -21.76
CA PRO A 85 -18.85 -1.84 -20.58
C PRO A 85 -18.75 -3.37 -20.44
N ARG A 86 -19.79 -4.11 -20.84
CA ARG A 86 -19.77 -5.58 -20.85
C ARG A 86 -18.76 -6.14 -21.85
N GLN A 87 -18.70 -5.59 -23.07
CA GLN A 87 -17.72 -6.00 -24.08
C GLN A 87 -16.29 -5.64 -23.65
N MET A 88 -16.11 -4.45 -23.06
CA MET A 88 -14.81 -4.02 -22.55
C MET A 88 -14.33 -4.90 -21.40
N ARG A 89 -15.23 -5.28 -20.48
CA ARG A 89 -14.95 -6.27 -19.44
C ARG A 89 -14.52 -7.63 -20.00
N GLY A 90 -15.18 -8.09 -21.07
CA GLY A 90 -14.80 -9.33 -21.76
C GLY A 90 -13.36 -9.28 -22.28
N LEU A 91 -12.97 -8.16 -22.91
CA LEU A 91 -11.62 -7.92 -23.39
C LEU A 91 -10.59 -7.84 -22.24
N LEU A 92 -10.88 -7.10 -21.18
CA LEU A 92 -9.97 -7.02 -20.03
C LEU A 92 -9.74 -8.41 -19.41
N ARG A 93 -10.79 -9.22 -19.33
CA ARG A 93 -10.69 -10.61 -18.85
C ARG A 93 -9.82 -11.48 -19.75
N SER A 94 -9.86 -11.34 -21.08
CA SER A 94 -8.97 -12.10 -21.97
C SER A 94 -7.49 -11.72 -21.81
N HIS A 95 -7.21 -10.50 -21.33
CA HIS A 95 -5.86 -10.05 -20.96
C HIS A 95 -5.49 -10.34 -19.49
N GLY A 96 -6.27 -11.17 -18.78
CA GLY A 96 -6.00 -11.56 -17.39
C GLY A 96 -6.36 -10.50 -16.35
N ILE A 97 -7.03 -9.42 -16.75
CA ILE A 97 -7.48 -8.34 -15.87
C ILE A 97 -8.94 -8.60 -15.48
N CYS A 98 -9.17 -9.09 -14.27
CA CYS A 98 -10.51 -9.34 -13.76
C CYS A 98 -11.09 -8.07 -13.11
N MET A 99 -12.14 -7.52 -13.72
CA MET A 99 -12.91 -6.39 -13.18
C MET A 99 -14.41 -6.66 -13.29
N THR A 100 -15.21 -6.04 -12.42
CA THR A 100 -16.67 -6.04 -12.56
C THR A 100 -17.10 -4.96 -13.56
N SER A 101 -18.28 -5.10 -14.18
CA SER A 101 -18.77 -4.09 -15.13
C SER A 101 -18.90 -2.69 -14.50
N PRO A 102 -19.40 -2.55 -13.25
CA PRO A 102 -19.39 -1.25 -12.56
C PRO A 102 -17.98 -0.68 -12.35
N ASP A 103 -16.99 -1.52 -12.05
CA ASP A 103 -15.61 -1.05 -11.87
C ASP A 103 -15.00 -0.56 -13.19
N VAL A 104 -15.34 -1.22 -14.31
CA VAL A 104 -14.94 -0.77 -15.66
C VAL A 104 -15.57 0.57 -15.99
N GLU A 105 -16.84 0.80 -15.64
CA GLU A 105 -17.51 2.10 -15.83
C GLU A 105 -16.87 3.20 -14.97
N ARG A 106 -16.58 2.92 -13.69
CA ARG A 106 -15.91 3.87 -12.79
C ARG A 106 -14.51 4.22 -13.30
N LEU A 107 -13.75 3.22 -13.74
CA LEU A 107 -12.41 3.41 -14.29
C LEU A 107 -12.49 4.19 -15.61
N ALA A 108 -13.42 3.87 -16.49
CA ALA A 108 -13.64 4.63 -17.72
C ALA A 108 -13.97 6.10 -17.43
N ALA A 109 -14.89 6.37 -16.48
CA ALA A 109 -15.27 7.71 -16.07
C ALA A 109 -14.07 8.49 -15.49
N ARG A 110 -13.26 7.83 -14.65
CA ARG A 110 -12.05 8.43 -14.05
C ARG A 110 -11.02 8.86 -15.10
N TYR A 111 -10.89 8.11 -16.19
CA TYR A 111 -9.93 8.39 -17.26
C TYR A 111 -10.55 9.01 -18.52
N GLN A 112 -11.79 9.51 -18.42
CA GLN A 112 -12.54 10.18 -19.49
C GLN A 112 -12.70 9.32 -20.77
N ILE A 113 -12.85 8.01 -20.61
CA ILE A 113 -13.07 7.05 -21.69
C ILE A 113 -14.57 6.91 -21.93
N THR A 114 -15.05 7.29 -23.11
CA THR A 114 -16.48 7.26 -23.48
C THR A 114 -16.91 5.87 -23.96
N LEU A 115 -17.52 5.11 -23.06
CA LEU A 115 -18.13 3.81 -23.38
C LEU A 115 -19.61 3.98 -23.78
N LYS A 116 -20.11 3.07 -24.64
CA LYS A 116 -21.53 3.04 -25.00
C LYS A 116 -22.37 2.70 -23.77
N ARG A 117 -23.31 3.58 -23.41
CA ARG A 117 -24.23 3.34 -22.30
C ARG A 117 -24.98 2.01 -22.54
N PRO A 118 -25.07 1.11 -21.54
CA PRO A 118 -25.91 -0.07 -21.68
C PRO A 118 -27.34 0.39 -21.96
N ALA A 119 -28.02 -0.27 -22.90
CA ALA A 119 -29.45 -0.07 -23.07
C ALA A 119 -30.10 -0.34 -21.71
N ALA A 120 -30.88 0.62 -21.20
CA ALA A 120 -31.68 0.39 -20.01
C ALA A 120 -32.57 -0.81 -20.33
N SER A 121 -32.38 -1.91 -19.61
CA SER A 121 -33.31 -3.02 -19.67
C SER A 121 -34.63 -2.52 -19.10
N GLU A 122 -35.62 -2.36 -19.97
CA GLU A 122 -37.04 -2.34 -19.60
C GLU A 122 -37.46 -3.67 -18.96
#